data_AF-A0A1Z4C2Z3-F1
#
_entry.id   AF-A0A1Z4C2Z3-F1
#
_cell.length_a   1.000
_cell.length_b   1.000
_cell.length_c   1.000
_cell.angle_alpha   90.00
_cell.angle_beta   90.00
_cell.angle_gamma   90.00
#
_symmetry.space_group_name_H-M   'P 1'
#
loop_
_entity.id
_entity.type
_entity.pdbx_description
1 polymer ?
#
loop_
_entity_poly.entity_id
_entity_poly.type
_entity_poly.pdbx_seq_one_letter_code
_entity_poly.pdbx_strand_id
1 'polypeptide(L)'
;MRPLQDFLEAMDHEFADLPLRLEVLALKVDGEGIKKHCQLHALKSVDYIYPRGDGFPLVEFSDIARQQHRILNDIAGIKASNLAKALRTDLIKARHKAVNQELVAKYKDTLTIISRLNQHCADVPEDLLNGLHHYYVVVAPLHEEIAAPGRRIEIIRFLDNLESKIINSMPEQLFAGVSVVLIHAFAEQHL
;
A
#
# COMPACT_ATOMS: atom_id res chain seq x y z
N MET A 1 -5.09 22.67 17.42
CA MET A 1 -4.99 21.31 16.84
C MET A 1 -6.33 21.00 16.17
N ARG A 2 -6.30 20.36 15.01
CA ARG A 2 -7.52 19.98 14.27
C ARG A 2 -8.03 18.64 14.83
N PRO A 3 -9.33 18.43 15.07
CA PRO A 3 -9.83 17.12 15.45
C PRO A 3 -9.47 16.05 14.42
N LEU A 4 -9.07 14.85 14.86
CA LEU A 4 -8.69 13.76 13.94
C LEU A 4 -9.84 13.36 13.00
N GLN A 5 -11.09 13.42 13.50
CA GLN A 5 -12.30 13.12 12.73
C GLN A 5 -12.50 14.02 11.49
N ASP A 6 -11.86 15.19 11.43
CA ASP A 6 -11.99 16.08 10.29
C ASP A 6 -11.32 15.53 9.02
N PHE A 7 -10.54 14.45 9.13
CA PHE A 7 -9.93 13.72 8.02
C PHE A 7 -10.78 12.52 7.57
N LEU A 8 -11.95 12.32 8.18
CA LEU A 8 -12.84 11.21 7.84
C LEU A 8 -13.54 11.48 6.51
N GLU A 9 -13.38 10.58 5.56
CA GLU A 9 -14.06 10.60 4.26
C GLU A 9 -14.35 9.18 3.77
N ALA A 10 -15.19 9.05 2.75
CA ALA A 10 -15.36 7.76 2.07
C ALA A 10 -14.05 7.37 1.37
N MET A 11 -13.63 6.11 1.51
CA MET A 11 -12.40 5.63 0.87
C MET A 11 -12.49 5.77 -0.66
N ASP A 12 -11.57 6.54 -1.23
CA ASP A 12 -11.32 6.59 -2.67
C ASP A 12 -10.10 5.74 -3.01
N HIS A 13 -10.29 4.74 -3.88
CA HIS A 13 -9.26 3.80 -4.30
C HIS A 13 -8.49 4.27 -5.55
N GLU A 14 -8.86 5.38 -6.18
CA GLU A 14 -8.21 6.00 -7.34
C GLU A 14 -8.05 5.09 -8.60
N PHE A 15 -8.68 3.91 -8.62
CA PHE A 15 -8.64 3.00 -9.78
C PHE A 15 -9.60 3.50 -10.86
N ALA A 16 -9.09 4.31 -11.78
CA ALA A 16 -9.87 5.01 -12.81
C ALA A 16 -10.83 4.12 -13.63
N ASP A 17 -10.45 2.87 -13.88
CA ASP A 17 -11.19 1.93 -14.74
C ASP A 17 -12.20 1.05 -13.96
N LEU A 18 -12.37 1.29 -12.66
CA LEU A 18 -13.23 0.48 -11.80
C LEU A 18 -14.40 1.33 -11.25
N PRO A 19 -15.66 1.05 -11.63
CA PRO A 19 -16.82 1.83 -11.17
C PRO A 19 -17.30 1.46 -9.75
N LEU A 20 -16.51 0.69 -9.00
CA LEU A 20 -16.79 0.36 -7.61
C LEU A 20 -16.62 1.62 -6.75
N ARG A 21 -17.47 1.80 -5.74
CA ARG A 21 -17.29 2.86 -4.74
C ARG A 21 -17.35 2.24 -3.37
N LEU A 22 -16.41 2.62 -2.52
CA LEU A 22 -16.39 2.20 -1.12
C LEU A 22 -17.07 3.31 -0.31
N GLU A 23 -18.25 3.03 0.22
CA GLU A 23 -18.96 3.98 1.10
C GLU A 23 -18.43 3.95 2.55
N VAL A 24 -17.44 3.11 2.82
CA VAL A 24 -16.78 3.00 4.12
C VAL A 24 -16.00 4.27 4.43
N LEU A 25 -16.29 4.86 5.59
CA LEU A 25 -15.58 6.03 6.10
C LEU A 25 -14.23 5.64 6.72
N ALA A 26 -13.18 6.37 6.38
CA ALA A 26 -11.84 6.20 6.93
C ALA A 26 -11.08 7.53 6.98
N LEU A 27 -10.04 7.58 7.81
CA LEU A 27 -9.21 8.76 7.97
C LEU A 27 -8.21 8.84 6.82
N LYS A 28 -8.33 9.85 5.97
CA LYS A 28 -7.40 10.08 4.85
C LYS A 28 -6.02 10.42 5.38
N VAL A 29 -5.01 9.66 4.97
CA VAL A 29 -3.61 9.88 5.36
C VAL A 29 -2.84 10.61 4.26
N ASP A 30 -2.94 10.16 3.00
CA ASP A 30 -2.24 10.78 1.87
C ASP A 30 -3.03 11.93 1.20
N GLY A 31 -2.44 12.61 0.24
CA GLY A 31 -3.03 13.73 -0.48
C GLY A 31 -3.32 14.93 0.43
N GLU A 32 -4.57 15.38 0.44
CA GLU A 32 -5.07 16.41 1.36
C GLU A 32 -5.40 15.87 2.77
N GLY A 33 -4.75 14.77 3.17
CA GLY A 33 -4.98 14.07 4.43
C GLY A 33 -4.06 14.48 5.58
N ILE A 34 -4.01 13.61 6.59
CA ILE A 34 -3.24 13.76 7.84
C ILE A 34 -1.77 14.09 7.57
N LYS A 35 -1.12 13.40 6.62
CA LYS A 35 0.32 13.59 6.34
C LYS A 35 0.63 15.03 5.98
N LYS A 36 -0.23 15.66 5.17
CA LYS A 36 -0.07 17.05 4.73
C LYS A 36 -0.29 18.01 5.90
N HIS A 37 -1.32 17.79 6.71
CA HIS A 37 -1.61 18.59 7.90
C HIS A 37 -0.47 18.55 8.93
N CYS A 38 0.14 17.39 9.13
CA CYS A 38 1.29 17.20 10.02
C CYS A 38 2.63 17.68 9.42
N GLN A 39 2.64 18.23 8.19
CA GLN A 39 3.85 18.70 7.48
C GLN A 39 4.90 17.59 7.26
N LEU A 40 4.46 16.35 7.05
CA LEU A 40 5.33 15.17 6.90
C LEU A 40 5.51 14.76 5.42
N HIS A 41 5.63 15.73 4.52
CA HIS A 41 5.62 15.52 3.07
C HIS A 41 6.74 14.61 2.54
N ALA A 42 7.85 14.49 3.27
CA ALA A 42 8.98 13.63 2.88
C ALA A 42 8.71 12.13 3.11
N LEU A 43 7.68 11.81 3.92
CA LEU A 43 7.32 10.43 4.25
C LEU A 43 6.39 9.84 3.20
N LYS A 44 6.54 8.53 2.95
CA LYS A 44 5.49 7.78 2.26
C LYS A 44 4.34 7.52 3.24
N SER A 45 3.16 7.20 2.72
CA SER A 45 2.04 6.79 3.56
C SER A 45 1.15 5.80 2.84
N VAL A 46 0.39 5.06 3.61
CA VAL A 46 -0.85 4.44 3.14
C VAL A 46 -1.86 5.52 2.78
N ASP A 47 -2.95 5.13 2.12
CA ASP A 47 -4.01 6.07 1.74
C ASP A 47 -4.92 6.38 2.93
N TYR A 48 -5.28 5.36 3.74
CA TYR A 48 -6.24 5.51 4.84
C TYR A 48 -5.84 4.76 6.12
N ILE A 49 -6.31 5.29 7.26
CA ILE A 49 -6.49 4.54 8.51
C ILE A 49 -7.99 4.27 8.65
N TYR A 50 -8.38 3.00 8.78
CA TYR A 50 -9.78 2.57 8.84
C TYR A 50 -10.18 2.27 10.29
N PRO A 51 -10.94 3.12 11.00
CA PRO A 51 -11.45 2.79 12.32
C PRO A 51 -12.52 1.69 12.21
N ARG A 52 -12.26 0.51 12.77
CA ARG A 52 -13.20 -0.64 12.73
C ARG A 52 -13.23 -1.33 14.08
N GLY A 53 -14.36 -1.20 14.79
CA GLY A 53 -14.46 -1.64 16.18
C GLY A 53 -13.39 -0.94 17.02
N ASP A 54 -12.59 -1.71 17.74
CA ASP A 54 -11.48 -1.20 18.55
C ASP A 54 -10.14 -1.14 17.77
N GLY A 55 -10.15 -1.44 16.47
CA GLY A 55 -8.96 -1.51 15.63
C GLY A 55 -8.80 -0.33 14.68
N PHE A 56 -7.56 -0.08 14.28
CA PHE A 56 -7.20 0.91 13.25
C PHE A 56 -6.37 0.28 12.12
N PRO A 57 -6.93 -0.61 11.28
CA PRO A 57 -6.25 -1.09 10.08
C PRO A 57 -5.71 0.03 9.19
N LEU A 58 -4.55 -0.20 8.60
CA LEU A 58 -3.95 0.68 7.59
C LEU A 58 -4.30 0.14 6.20
N VAL A 59 -4.80 0.99 5.32
CA VAL A 59 -5.31 0.59 4.00
C VAL A 59 -4.56 1.33 2.91
N GLU A 60 -3.95 0.57 2.01
CA GLU A 60 -3.24 1.04 0.83
C GLU A 60 -3.90 0.46 -0.42
N PHE A 61 -4.37 1.34 -1.31
CA PHE A 61 -4.87 0.98 -2.63
C PHE A 61 -3.71 1.07 -3.63
N SER A 62 -3.41 -0.03 -4.30
CA SER A 62 -2.31 -0.06 -5.26
C SER A 62 -2.62 -0.90 -6.49
N ASP A 63 -2.35 -0.31 -7.67
CA ASP A 63 -2.39 -1.02 -8.95
C ASP A 63 -1.09 -1.82 -9.17
N ILE A 64 -0.92 -2.83 -8.30
CA ILE A 64 0.29 -3.67 -8.26
C ILE A 64 0.45 -4.45 -9.55
N ALA A 65 -0.65 -4.89 -10.16
CA ALA A 65 -0.60 -5.63 -11.42
C ALA A 65 0.02 -4.79 -12.54
N ARG A 66 -0.42 -3.55 -12.72
CA ARG A 66 0.14 -2.63 -13.73
C ARG A 66 1.57 -2.21 -13.38
N GLN A 67 1.87 -1.98 -12.10
CA GLN A 67 3.23 -1.69 -11.65
C GLN A 67 4.20 -2.85 -11.95
N GLN A 68 3.81 -4.08 -11.60
CA GLN A 68 4.61 -5.28 -11.86
C GLN A 68 4.74 -5.56 -13.36
N HIS A 69 3.69 -5.31 -14.13
CA HIS A 69 3.77 -5.37 -15.59
C HIS A 69 4.82 -4.41 -16.15
N ARG A 70 4.87 -3.15 -15.68
CA ARG A 70 5.91 -2.18 -16.11
C ARG A 70 7.31 -2.64 -15.71
N ILE A 71 7.49 -3.09 -14.46
CA ILE A 71 8.77 -3.60 -13.95
C ILE A 71 9.33 -4.73 -14.81
N LEU A 72 8.47 -5.67 -15.20
CA LEU A 72 8.89 -6.79 -16.03
C LEU A 72 9.25 -6.37 -17.48
N ASN A 73 8.66 -5.29 -18.00
CA ASN A 73 9.06 -4.68 -19.29
C ASN A 73 10.44 -4.01 -19.16
N ASP A 74 10.66 -3.26 -18.08
CA ASP A 74 11.97 -2.65 -17.79
C ASP A 74 13.07 -3.71 -17.68
N ILE A 75 12.79 -4.82 -17.01
CA ILE A 75 13.71 -5.96 -16.88
C ILE A 75 14.03 -6.56 -18.26
N ALA A 76 13.03 -6.69 -19.14
CA ALA A 76 13.26 -7.17 -20.50
C ALA A 76 14.18 -6.22 -21.29
N GLY A 77 13.97 -4.91 -21.17
CA GLY A 77 14.85 -3.88 -21.76
C GLY A 77 16.29 -3.94 -21.21
N ILE A 78 16.44 -4.06 -19.89
CA ILE A 78 17.74 -4.22 -19.23
C ILE A 78 18.46 -5.49 -19.71
N LYS A 79 17.73 -6.59 -19.89
CA LYS A 79 18.28 -7.86 -20.41
C LYS A 79 18.78 -7.73 -21.85
N ALA A 80 18.09 -6.96 -22.68
CA ALA A 80 18.47 -6.72 -24.07
C ALA A 80 19.58 -5.67 -24.25
N SER A 81 19.94 -4.94 -23.20
CA SER A 81 20.97 -3.89 -23.24
C SER A 81 22.40 -4.44 -23.31
N ASN A 82 23.32 -3.62 -23.83
CA ASN A 82 24.77 -3.90 -23.89
C ASN A 82 25.50 -3.59 -22.57
N LEU A 83 24.80 -3.55 -21.43
CA LEU A 83 25.40 -3.30 -20.12
C LEU A 83 26.27 -4.48 -19.65
N ALA A 84 27.27 -4.16 -18.84
CA ALA A 84 28.09 -5.16 -18.17
C ALA A 84 27.23 -6.11 -17.31
N LYS A 85 27.59 -7.40 -17.26
CA LYS A 85 26.81 -8.45 -16.59
C LYS A 85 26.52 -8.15 -15.10
N ALA A 86 27.50 -7.60 -14.38
CA ALA A 86 27.35 -7.24 -12.97
C ALA A 86 26.29 -6.15 -12.81
N LEU A 87 26.44 -5.03 -13.53
CA LEU A 87 25.50 -3.91 -13.52
C LEU A 87 24.08 -4.36 -13.91
N ARG A 88 23.95 -5.18 -14.94
CA ARG A 88 22.65 -5.74 -15.35
C ARG A 88 21.98 -6.54 -14.23
N THR A 89 22.74 -7.38 -13.53
CA THR A 89 22.22 -8.18 -12.40
C THR A 89 21.72 -7.29 -11.28
N ASP A 90 22.47 -6.25 -10.93
CA ASP A 90 22.10 -5.33 -9.84
C ASP A 90 20.83 -4.53 -10.17
N LEU A 91 20.73 -4.03 -11.42
CA LEU A 91 19.53 -3.32 -11.88
C LEU A 91 18.29 -4.21 -11.85
N ILE A 92 18.39 -5.46 -12.34
CA ILE A 92 17.27 -6.42 -12.31
C ILE A 92 16.85 -6.71 -10.88
N LYS A 93 17.82 -6.92 -9.98
CA LYS A 93 17.54 -7.18 -8.55
C LYS A 93 16.85 -5.98 -7.89
N ALA A 94 17.28 -4.76 -8.18
CA ALA A 94 16.63 -3.56 -7.69
C ALA A 94 15.18 -3.45 -8.18
N ARG A 95 14.93 -3.72 -9.46
CA ARG A 95 13.58 -3.71 -10.05
C ARG A 95 12.65 -4.73 -9.40
N HIS A 96 13.11 -5.96 -9.16
CA HIS A 96 12.29 -6.98 -8.49
C HIS A 96 11.92 -6.64 -7.04
N LYS A 97 12.71 -5.79 -6.36
CA LYS A 97 12.46 -5.40 -4.97
C LYS A 97 11.58 -4.16 -4.82
N ALA A 98 11.38 -3.39 -5.89
CA ALA A 98 10.80 -2.05 -5.83
C ALA A 98 9.43 -2.02 -5.16
N VAL A 99 8.48 -2.87 -5.58
CA VAL A 99 7.12 -2.93 -5.02
C VAL A 99 7.15 -3.24 -3.52
N ASN A 100 7.90 -4.29 -3.12
CA ASN A 100 7.98 -4.67 -1.71
C ASN A 100 8.64 -3.59 -0.86
N GLN A 101 9.72 -2.97 -1.34
CA GLN A 101 10.38 -1.87 -0.65
C GLN A 101 9.46 -0.66 -0.47
N GLU A 102 8.65 -0.35 -1.48
CA GLU A 102 7.66 0.70 -1.44
C GLU A 102 6.57 0.42 -0.40
N LEU A 103 5.95 -0.76 -0.42
CA LEU A 103 4.88 -1.11 0.51
C LEU A 103 5.35 -1.16 1.97
N VAL A 104 6.55 -1.68 2.21
CA VAL A 104 7.18 -1.70 3.55
C VAL A 104 7.52 -0.28 4.01
N ALA A 105 8.01 0.58 3.12
CA ALA A 105 8.28 1.98 3.45
C ALA A 105 6.99 2.72 3.79
N LYS A 106 5.92 2.57 2.99
CA LYS A 106 4.60 3.15 3.26
C LYS A 106 4.08 2.76 4.64
N TYR A 107 4.20 1.48 5.02
CA TYR A 107 3.79 1.03 6.35
C TYR A 107 4.59 1.70 7.48
N LYS A 108 5.93 1.61 7.44
CA LYS A 108 6.81 2.15 8.48
C LYS A 108 6.72 3.67 8.62
N ASP A 109 6.64 4.36 7.49
CA ASP A 109 6.49 5.81 7.47
C ASP A 109 5.11 6.21 7.99
N THR A 110 4.05 5.42 7.74
CA THR A 110 2.72 5.63 8.33
C THR A 110 2.76 5.47 9.85
N LEU A 111 3.45 4.46 10.40
CA LEU A 111 3.63 4.35 11.85
C LEU A 111 4.36 5.58 12.43
N THR A 112 5.32 6.12 11.67
CA THR A 112 6.01 7.36 12.05
C THR A 112 5.05 8.55 12.05
N ILE A 113 4.15 8.65 11.07
CA ILE A 113 3.09 9.67 11.02
C ILE A 113 2.16 9.54 12.24
N ILE A 114 1.69 8.32 12.52
CA ILE A 114 0.83 8.01 13.66
C ILE A 114 1.48 8.46 14.98
N SER A 115 2.78 8.15 15.18
CA SER A 115 3.50 8.52 16.41
C SER A 115 3.57 10.04 16.68
N ARG A 116 3.27 10.86 15.67
CA ARG A 116 3.28 12.32 15.74
C ARG A 116 1.89 12.93 15.72
N LEU A 117 0.83 12.14 15.60
CA LEU A 117 -0.54 12.64 15.49
C LEU A 117 -0.94 13.55 16.66
N ASN A 118 -0.60 13.16 17.89
CA ASN A 118 -0.92 13.90 19.11
C ASN A 118 -0.27 15.30 19.19
N GLN A 119 0.71 15.62 18.33
CA GLN A 119 1.34 16.93 18.25
C GLN A 119 0.54 17.90 17.35
N HIS A 120 -0.29 17.37 16.46
CA HIS A 120 -0.96 18.14 15.40
C HIS A 120 -2.49 18.02 15.43
N CYS A 121 -2.99 16.91 15.96
CA CYS A 121 -4.40 16.54 16.00
C CYS A 121 -4.91 16.44 17.44
N ALA A 122 -6.15 16.85 17.65
CA ALA A 122 -6.89 16.61 18.88
C ALA A 122 -7.65 15.27 18.78
N ASP A 123 -8.04 14.73 19.94
CA ASP A 123 -8.91 13.55 20.06
C ASP A 123 -8.34 12.29 19.37
N VAL A 124 -7.02 12.10 19.45
CA VAL A 124 -6.34 10.92 18.90
C VAL A 124 -6.54 9.74 19.85
N PRO A 125 -7.14 8.63 19.41
CA PRO A 125 -7.31 7.44 20.25
C PRO A 125 -5.97 6.84 20.69
N GLU A 126 -5.89 6.37 21.94
CA GLU A 126 -4.66 5.75 22.47
C GLU A 126 -4.29 4.47 21.72
N ASP A 127 -5.28 3.66 21.36
CA ASP A 127 -5.08 2.43 20.58
C ASP A 127 -4.58 2.70 19.16
N LEU A 128 -4.84 3.90 18.61
CA LEU A 128 -4.22 4.31 17.36
C LEU A 128 -2.73 4.59 17.53
N LEU A 129 -2.31 5.18 18.65
CA LEU A 129 -0.92 5.56 18.89
C LEU A 129 -0.04 4.37 19.32
N ASN A 130 -0.61 3.47 20.13
CA ASN A 130 0.13 2.42 20.82
C ASN A 130 -0.22 1.00 20.35
N GLY A 131 -1.23 0.86 19.49
CA GLY A 131 -1.71 -0.43 19.00
C GLY A 131 -0.86 -1.03 17.88
N LEU A 132 -1.10 -2.31 17.61
CA LEU A 132 -0.63 -2.94 16.38
C LEU A 132 -1.70 -2.82 15.30
N HIS A 133 -1.28 -2.45 14.10
CA HIS A 133 -2.20 -2.23 13.00
C HIS A 133 -2.11 -3.37 11.99
N HIS A 134 -3.28 -3.86 11.56
CA HIS A 134 -3.36 -4.75 10.40
C HIS A 134 -3.13 -3.94 9.12
N TYR A 135 -2.31 -4.44 8.20
CA TYR A 135 -2.01 -3.76 6.95
C TYR A 135 -2.73 -4.42 5.78
N TYR A 136 -3.72 -3.72 5.22
CA TYR A 136 -4.37 -4.12 3.98
C TYR A 136 -3.71 -3.45 2.79
N VAL A 137 -3.21 -4.29 1.87
CA VAL A 137 -2.82 -3.88 0.53
C VAL A 137 -3.94 -4.32 -0.41
N VAL A 138 -4.77 -3.36 -0.80
CA VAL A 138 -5.95 -3.58 -1.64
C VAL A 138 -5.55 -3.37 -3.10
N VAL A 139 -5.73 -4.40 -3.91
CA VAL A 139 -5.21 -4.49 -5.27
C VAL A 139 -6.34 -4.37 -6.29
N ALA A 140 -6.09 -3.58 -7.34
CA ALA A 140 -6.97 -3.50 -8.50
C ALA A 140 -7.12 -4.86 -9.21
N PRO A 141 -8.25 -5.13 -9.89
CA PRO A 141 -8.38 -6.29 -10.75
C PRO A 141 -7.30 -6.33 -11.84
N LEU A 142 -7.01 -7.53 -12.36
CA LEU A 142 -6.08 -7.66 -13.49
C LEU A 142 -6.65 -6.98 -14.74
N HIS A 143 -5.92 -5.99 -15.25
CA HIS A 143 -6.25 -5.28 -16.48
C HIS A 143 -6.14 -6.16 -17.72
N GLU A 144 -7.00 -5.91 -18.71
CA GLU A 144 -6.99 -6.62 -19.99
C GLU A 144 -5.70 -6.39 -20.79
N GLU A 145 -5.06 -5.22 -20.65
CA GLU A 145 -3.77 -4.89 -21.28
C GLU A 145 -2.65 -5.88 -20.90
N ILE A 146 -2.80 -6.58 -19.78
CA ILE A 146 -1.96 -7.70 -19.36
C ILE A 146 -2.47 -8.97 -20.07
N ALA A 147 -2.57 -8.95 -21.39
CA ALA A 147 -3.26 -9.99 -22.16
C ALA A 147 -2.45 -11.29 -22.28
N ALA A 148 -1.11 -11.19 -22.35
CA ALA A 148 -0.25 -12.34 -22.61
C ALA A 148 -0.38 -13.40 -21.48
N PRO A 149 -0.81 -14.65 -21.77
CA PRO A 149 -1.09 -15.64 -20.73
C PRO A 149 0.10 -15.90 -19.79
N GLY A 150 1.32 -15.98 -20.32
CA GLY A 150 2.53 -16.15 -19.51
C GLY A 150 2.79 -14.97 -18.56
N ARG A 151 2.46 -13.75 -18.99
CA ARG A 151 2.60 -12.54 -18.17
C ARG A 151 1.60 -12.49 -17.04
N ARG A 152 0.35 -12.92 -17.29
CA ARG A 152 -0.69 -13.02 -16.25
C ARG A 152 -0.28 -13.99 -15.16
N ILE A 153 0.19 -15.18 -15.53
CA ILE A 153 0.64 -16.21 -14.58
C ILE A 153 1.77 -15.67 -13.69
N GLU A 154 2.75 -14.95 -14.27
CA GLU A 154 3.85 -14.37 -13.50
C GLU A 154 3.36 -13.32 -12.49
N ILE A 155 2.40 -12.48 -12.87
CA ILE A 155 1.83 -11.45 -11.99
C ILE A 155 0.97 -12.06 -10.89
N ILE A 156 0.13 -13.07 -11.19
CA ILE A 156 -0.66 -13.79 -10.18
C ILE A 156 0.27 -14.41 -9.14
N ARG A 157 1.29 -15.14 -9.59
CA ARG A 157 2.31 -15.69 -8.68
C ARG A 157 3.02 -14.62 -7.88
N PHE A 158 3.24 -13.43 -8.45
CA PHE A 158 3.84 -12.34 -7.71
C PHE A 158 2.91 -11.85 -6.59
N LEU A 159 1.62 -11.66 -6.87
CA LEU A 159 0.61 -11.24 -5.90
C LEU A 159 0.46 -12.28 -4.78
N ASP A 160 0.37 -13.57 -5.12
CA ASP A 160 0.25 -14.67 -4.14
C ASP A 160 1.42 -14.70 -3.13
N ASN A 161 2.61 -14.29 -3.57
CA ASN A 161 3.80 -14.26 -2.72
C ASN A 161 4.05 -12.90 -2.06
N LEU A 162 3.27 -11.87 -2.40
CA LEU A 162 3.55 -10.50 -1.96
C LEU A 162 3.33 -10.36 -0.45
N GLU A 163 2.25 -10.92 0.07
CA GLU A 163 1.94 -10.90 1.50
C GLU A 163 3.10 -11.45 2.34
N SER A 164 3.57 -12.66 2.03
CA SER A 164 4.70 -13.28 2.72
C SER A 164 5.98 -12.48 2.57
N LYS A 165 6.21 -11.82 1.41
CA LYS A 165 7.40 -10.96 1.23
C LYS A 165 7.37 -9.73 2.13
N ILE A 166 6.20 -9.10 2.28
CA ILE A 166 6.02 -7.94 3.15
C ILE A 166 6.24 -8.35 4.61
N ILE A 167 5.59 -9.44 5.04
CA ILE A 167 5.74 -10.02 6.39
C ILE A 167 7.22 -10.29 6.69
N ASN A 168 7.92 -11.01 5.81
CA ASN A 168 9.34 -11.35 5.99
C ASN A 168 10.29 -10.14 5.90
N SER A 169 9.81 -8.96 5.50
CA SER A 169 10.59 -7.73 5.40
C SER A 169 10.43 -6.80 6.60
N MET A 170 9.58 -7.17 7.57
CA MET A 170 9.27 -6.37 8.75
C MET A 170 9.35 -7.23 10.02
N PRO A 171 9.84 -6.68 11.15
CA PRO A 171 9.74 -7.37 12.44
C PRO A 171 8.28 -7.65 12.80
N GLU A 172 8.00 -8.85 13.31
CA GLU A 172 6.64 -9.30 13.69
C GLU A 172 5.98 -8.40 14.74
N GLN A 173 6.77 -7.68 15.54
CA GLN A 173 6.27 -6.77 16.57
C GLN A 173 5.73 -5.44 16.01
N LEU A 174 5.84 -5.19 14.71
CA LEU A 174 5.38 -3.93 14.12
C LEU A 174 3.92 -3.96 13.67
N PHE A 175 3.32 -5.14 13.45
CA PHE A 175 2.01 -5.25 12.80
C PHE A 175 1.17 -6.37 13.42
N ALA A 176 -0.16 -6.22 13.35
CA ALA A 176 -1.10 -7.26 13.79
C ALA A 176 -1.30 -8.35 12.71
N GLY A 177 -1.11 -7.96 11.44
CA GLY A 177 -1.23 -8.83 10.28
C GLY A 177 -1.00 -8.05 9.00
N VAL A 178 -0.83 -8.76 7.89
CA VAL A 178 -0.79 -8.19 6.54
C VAL A 178 -1.76 -8.99 5.68
N SER A 179 -2.52 -8.33 4.83
CA SER A 179 -3.38 -8.99 3.85
C SER A 179 -3.26 -8.31 2.50
N VAL A 180 -2.98 -9.09 1.46
CA VAL A 180 -3.01 -8.62 0.08
C VAL A 180 -4.29 -9.14 -0.57
N VAL A 181 -5.25 -8.26 -0.82
CA VAL A 181 -6.60 -8.64 -1.25
C VAL A 181 -7.03 -7.88 -2.49
N LEU A 182 -7.86 -8.49 -3.33
CA LEU A 182 -8.52 -7.78 -4.41
C LEU A 182 -9.57 -6.83 -3.85
N ILE A 183 -9.76 -5.68 -4.50
CA ILE A 183 -10.73 -4.68 -4.05
C ILE A 183 -12.17 -5.20 -3.93
N HIS A 184 -12.61 -6.13 -4.78
CA HIS A 184 -13.93 -6.74 -4.65
C HIS A 184 -14.05 -7.58 -3.37
N ALA A 185 -13.02 -8.37 -3.03
CA ALA A 185 -13.00 -9.16 -1.80
C ALA A 185 -12.91 -8.26 -0.56
N PHE A 186 -12.17 -7.14 -0.65
CA PHE A 186 -12.16 -6.13 0.40
C PHE A 186 -13.54 -5.51 0.59
N ALA A 187 -14.19 -5.11 -0.51
CA ALA A 187 -15.53 -4.55 -0.49
C ALA A 187 -16.55 -5.51 0.16
N GLU A 188 -16.56 -6.81 -0.20
CA GLU A 188 -17.46 -7.80 0.39
C GLU A 188 -17.26 -8.04 1.89
N GLN A 189 -16.05 -7.82 2.41
CA GLN A 189 -15.72 -8.06 3.82
C GLN A 189 -15.96 -6.84 4.72
N HIS A 190 -16.10 -5.66 4.12
CA HIS A 190 -16.01 -4.38 4.81
C HIS A 190 -17.11 -3.36 4.45
N LEU A 191 -17.90 -3.61 3.39
CA LEU A 191 -19.19 -2.97 3.11
C LEU A 191 -20.33 -3.83 3.66
#